data_AF-A0AA38KJG0-F1
#
_entry.id   AF-A0AA38KJG0-F1
#
_cell.length_a   1.000
_cell.length_b   1.000
_cell.length_c   1.000
_cell.angle_alpha   90.00
_cell.angle_beta   90.00
_cell.angle_gamma   90.00
#
_symmetry.space_group_name_H-M   'P 1'
#
loop_
_entity.id
_entity.type
_entity.pdbx_description
1 polymer ?
#
loop_
_entity_poly.entity_id
_entity_poly.type
_entity_poly.pdbx_seq_one_letter_code
_entity_poly.pdbx_strand_id
1 'polypeptide(L)'
;VKFLIEIAGVPEADIGKVIASEPELIGCSLSGKLEVTAKFFFAIGIPPQMLGRMIADFPMLLKYNLLVIRPKYRYFKRVMVRPLKDLIEFP
;
A
#
# COMPACT_ATOMS: atom_id res chain seq x y z
N VAL A 1 10.77 -7.63 5.89
CA VAL A 1 11.51 -6.44 5.40
C VAL A 1 11.79 -6.48 3.90
N LYS A 2 12.38 -7.56 3.34
CA LYS A 2 12.65 -7.67 1.88
C LYS A 2 11.48 -7.29 0.97
N PHE A 3 10.26 -7.71 1.34
CA PHE A 3 9.02 -7.33 0.63
C PHE A 3 8.87 -5.81 0.44
N LEU A 4 9.17 -5.01 1.46
CA LEU A 4 8.97 -3.56 1.41
C LEU A 4 9.89 -2.89 0.37
N ILE A 5 11.10 -3.42 0.22
CA ILE A 5 12.10 -2.94 -0.75
C ILE A 5 11.80 -3.51 -2.13
N GLU A 6 11.77 -4.83 -2.25
CA GLU A 6 11.76 -5.54 -3.53
C GLU A 6 10.40 -5.45 -4.25
N ILE A 7 9.29 -5.44 -3.50
CA ILE A 7 7.94 -5.48 -4.08
C ILE A 7 7.22 -4.15 -3.90
N ALA A 8 7.20 -3.61 -2.68
CA ALA A 8 6.45 -2.38 -2.41
C ALA A 8 7.18 -1.10 -2.83
N GLY A 9 8.47 -1.15 -3.16
CA GLY A 9 9.24 0.00 -3.63
C GLY A 9 9.45 1.10 -2.59
N VAL A 10 9.42 0.76 -1.29
CA VAL A 10 9.62 1.71 -0.19
C VAL A 10 11.10 2.13 -0.16
N PRO A 11 11.41 3.45 -0.09
CA PRO A 11 12.79 3.92 0.05
C PRO A 11 13.45 3.40 1.33
N GLU A 12 14.72 3.00 1.28
CA GLU A 12 15.43 2.45 2.44
C GLU A 12 15.42 3.38 3.66
N ALA A 13 15.47 4.70 3.42
CA ALA A 13 15.39 5.71 4.47
C ALA A 13 14.06 5.67 5.26
N ASP A 14 12.96 5.29 4.62
CA ASP A 14 11.62 5.29 5.21
C ASP A 14 11.25 3.93 5.82
N ILE A 15 12.00 2.87 5.54
CA ILE A 15 11.72 1.52 6.06
C ILE A 15 11.79 1.50 7.58
N GLY A 16 12.77 2.18 8.17
CA GLY A 16 12.89 2.29 9.63
C GLY A 16 11.64 2.91 10.24
N LYS A 17 11.08 3.94 9.59
CA LYS A 17 9.85 4.61 10.00
C LYS A 17 8.62 3.69 9.88
N VAL A 18 8.48 2.98 8.76
CA VAL A 18 7.38 2.04 8.52
C VAL A 18 7.41 0.90 9.54
N ILE A 19 8.58 0.33 9.79
CA ILE A 19 8.80 -0.73 10.79
C ILE A 19 8.52 -0.23 12.20
N ALA A 20 8.99 0.97 12.55
CA ALA A 20 8.75 1.54 13.87
C ALA A 20 7.26 1.82 14.11
N SER A 21 6.53 2.19 13.06
CA SER A 21 5.08 2.40 13.11
C SER A 21 4.31 1.08 13.18
N GLU A 22 4.78 0.05 12.46
CA GLU A 22 4.12 -1.25 12.35
C GLU A 22 5.13 -2.38 12.57
N PRO A 23 5.56 -2.63 13.83
CA PRO A 23 6.53 -3.68 14.15
C PRO A 23 6.01 -5.10 13.84
N GLU A 24 4.69 -5.25 13.76
CA GLU A 24 4.00 -6.48 13.35
C GLU A 24 4.42 -6.97 11.95
N LEU A 25 4.88 -6.06 11.07
CA LEU A 25 5.37 -6.40 9.73
C LEU A 25 6.65 -7.25 9.75
N ILE A 26 7.38 -7.27 10.87
CA ILE A 26 8.55 -8.13 11.06
C ILE A 26 8.16 -9.51 11.60
N GLY A 27 7.18 -9.56 12.50
CA GLY A 27 6.79 -10.78 13.22
C GLY A 27 5.72 -11.63 12.55
N CYS A 28 4.85 -11.04 11.74
CA CYS A 28 3.76 -11.78 11.08
C CYS A 28 4.15 -12.19 9.66
N SER A 29 3.78 -13.42 9.27
CA SER A 29 3.78 -13.92 7.87
C SER A 29 2.75 -13.22 6.98
N LEU A 30 2.71 -11.88 7.04
CA LEU A 30 1.85 -11.04 6.22
C LEU A 30 2.30 -11.03 4.77
N SER A 31 3.47 -11.59 4.42
CA SER A 31 4.02 -11.64 3.07
C SER A 31 2.99 -11.97 1.99
N GLY A 32 2.14 -12.99 2.20
CA GLY A 32 1.09 -13.34 1.23
C GLY A 32 0.00 -12.27 1.12
N LYS A 33 -0.51 -11.74 2.23
CA LYS A 33 -1.55 -10.70 2.22
C LYS A 33 -1.04 -9.39 1.64
N LEU A 34 0.19 -9.01 1.97
CA LEU A 34 0.88 -7.84 1.47
C LEU A 34 1.09 -7.93 -0.04
N GLU A 35 1.51 -9.10 -0.53
CA GLU A 35 1.73 -9.32 -1.96
C GLU A 35 0.44 -9.24 -2.77
N VAL A 36 -0.66 -9.84 -2.30
CA VAL A 36 -1.95 -9.73 -2.99
C VAL A 36 -2.43 -8.27 -2.96
N THR A 37 -2.18 -7.54 -1.87
CA THR A 37 -2.54 -6.13 -1.75
C THR A 37 -1.72 -5.24 -2.70
N ALA A 38 -0.41 -5.44 -2.77
CA ALA A 38 0.46 -4.74 -3.71
C ALA A 38 0.08 -5.04 -5.18
N LYS A 39 -0.19 -6.31 -5.51
CA LYS A 39 -0.69 -6.72 -6.83
C LYS A 39 -1.99 -6.02 -7.21
N PHE A 40 -2.89 -5.79 -6.26
CA PHE A 40 -4.11 -5.02 -6.52
C PHE A 40 -3.80 -3.56 -6.88
N PHE A 41 -2.91 -2.90 -6.12
CA PHE A 41 -2.51 -1.52 -6.42
C PHE A 41 -1.79 -1.39 -7.78
N PHE A 42 -0.99 -2.38 -8.14
CA PHE A 42 -0.38 -2.45 -9.47
C PHE A 42 -1.43 -2.65 -10.57
N ALA A 43 -2.40 -3.53 -10.34
CA ALA A 43 -3.48 -3.79 -11.30
C ALA A 43 -4.38 -2.58 -11.56
N ILE A 44 -4.50 -1.65 -10.60
CA ILE A 44 -5.24 -0.40 -10.81
C ILE A 44 -4.38 0.71 -11.46
N GLY A 45 -3.08 0.47 -11.66
CA GLY A 45 -2.16 1.38 -12.36
C GLY A 45 -1.25 2.21 -11.46
N ILE A 46 -1.15 1.89 -10.17
CA ILE A 46 -0.18 2.55 -9.28
C ILE A 46 1.18 1.89 -9.47
N PRO A 47 2.26 2.61 -9.78
CA PRO A 47 3.59 2.03 -9.92
C PRO A 47 4.22 1.72 -8.55
N PRO A 48 5.19 0.79 -8.47
CA PRO A 48 5.84 0.40 -7.21
C PRO A 48 6.43 1.57 -6.43
N GLN A 49 7.08 2.54 -7.08
CA GLN A 49 7.66 3.69 -6.36
C GLN A 49 6.61 4.55 -5.67
N MET A 50 5.44 4.73 -6.30
CA MET A 50 4.35 5.52 -5.70
C MET A 50 3.66 4.74 -4.59
N LEU A 51 3.48 3.43 -4.76
CA LEU A 51 2.98 2.56 -3.70
C LEU A 51 3.92 2.62 -2.47
N GLY A 52 5.23 2.63 -2.69
CA GLY A 52 6.23 2.74 -1.63
C GLY A 52 6.09 4.04 -0.84
N ARG A 53 5.89 5.17 -1.52
CA ARG A 53 5.58 6.46 -0.87
C ARG A 53 4.27 6.41 -0.09
N MET A 54 3.21 5.89 -0.68
CA MET A 54 1.91 5.75 -0.01
C MET A 54 2.03 4.95 1.29
N ILE A 55 2.84 3.89 1.30
CA ILE A 55 3.09 3.07 2.49
C ILE A 55 3.98 3.81 3.51
N ALA A 56 4.97 4.58 3.06
CA ALA A 56 5.83 5.39 3.92
C ALA A 56 5.06 6.52 4.64
N ASP A 57 4.08 7.10 3.96
CA ASP A 57 3.18 8.12 4.50
C ASP A 57 2.09 7.51 5.37
N PHE A 58 1.55 6.35 4.95
CA PHE A 58 0.48 5.64 5.65
C PHE A 58 0.76 4.13 5.80
N PRO A 59 1.56 3.72 6.80
CA PRO A 59 1.93 2.31 7.02
C PRO A 59 0.75 1.36 7.21
N MET A 60 -0.37 1.86 7.75
CA MET A 60 -1.60 1.07 7.94
C MET A 60 -2.23 0.58 6.63
N LEU A 61 -1.85 1.14 5.48
CA LEU A 61 -2.34 0.73 4.15
C LEU A 61 -2.15 -0.77 3.91
N LEU A 62 -1.08 -1.34 4.48
CA LEU A 62 -0.71 -2.75 4.41
C LEU A 62 -1.57 -3.69 5.27
N LYS A 63 -2.28 -3.16 6.28
CA LYS A 63 -3.12 -3.97 7.19
C LYS A 63 -4.53 -4.17 6.66
N TYR A 64 -4.99 -3.31 5.75
CA TYR A 64 -6.33 -3.42 5.20
C TYR A 64 -6.55 -4.72 4.44
N ASN A 65 -7.77 -5.23 4.55
CA ASN A 65 -8.21 -6.35 3.74
C ASN A 65 -8.66 -5.84 2.36
N LEU A 66 -8.31 -6.54 1.30
CA LEU A 66 -8.79 -6.23 -0.05
C LEU A 66 -10.31 -6.25 -0.17
N LEU A 67 -11.01 -7.03 0.67
CA LEU A 67 -12.46 -7.00 0.77
C LEU A 67 -12.98 -5.61 1.18
N VAL A 68 -12.18 -4.82 1.90
CA VAL A 68 -12.51 -3.45 2.33
C VAL A 68 -12.00 -2.41 1.32
N ILE A 69 -10.79 -2.59 0.78
CA ILE A 69 -10.20 -1.64 -0.18
C ILE A 69 -10.97 -1.62 -1.51
N ARG A 70 -11.36 -2.79 -2.03
CA ARG A 70 -12.00 -2.90 -3.35
C ARG A 70 -13.31 -2.09 -3.45
N PRO A 71 -14.26 -2.20 -2.49
CA PRO A 71 -15.47 -1.37 -2.51
C PRO A 71 -15.16 0.13 -2.41
N LYS A 72 -14.19 0.51 -1.56
CA LYS A 72 -13.78 1.92 -1.38
C LYS A 72 -13.20 2.50 -2.67
N TYR A 73 -12.27 1.79 -3.32
CA TYR A 73 -11.72 2.18 -4.61
C TYR A 73 -12.82 2.26 -5.69
N ARG A 74 -13.76 1.30 -5.70
CA ARG A 74 -14.88 1.32 -6.63
C ARG A 74 -15.76 2.55 -6.44
N TYR A 75 -16.05 2.91 -5.20
CA TYR A 75 -16.81 4.11 -4.86
C TYR A 75 -16.06 5.38 -5.28
N PHE A 76 -14.79 5.48 -4.93
CA PHE A 76 -13.91 6.60 -5.31
C PHE A 76 -13.88 6.83 -6.83
N LYS A 77 -13.73 5.75 -7.60
CA LYS A 77 -13.63 5.84 -9.07
C LYS A 77 -14.98 6.04 -9.76
N ARG A 78 -16.04 5.34 -9.32
CA ARG A 78 -17.34 5.32 -10.03
C ARG A 78 -18.34 6.34 -9.52
N VAL A 79 -18.33 6.63 -8.22
CA VAL A 79 -19.30 7.54 -7.58
C VAL A 79 -18.70 8.93 -7.40
N MET A 80 -17.48 9.00 -6.86
CA MET A 80 -16.81 10.30 -6.66
C MET A 80 -16.12 10.81 -7.93
N VAL A 81 -15.93 9.95 -8.95
CA VAL A 81 -15.31 10.27 -10.25
C VAL A 81 -13.95 10.97 -10.08
N ARG A 82 -13.16 10.50 -9.10
CA ARG A 82 -11.86 11.09 -8.78
C ARG A 82 -10.73 10.44 -9.57
N PRO A 83 -9.69 11.20 -9.95
CA PRO A 83 -8.52 10.66 -10.62
C PRO A 83 -7.68 9.80 -9.66
N LEU A 84 -6.93 8.86 -10.23
CA LEU A 84 -6.03 7.98 -9.47
C LEU A 84 -4.92 8.76 -8.74
N LYS A 85 -4.56 9.94 -9.24
CA LYS A 85 -3.56 10.83 -8.62
C LYS A 85 -3.98 11.25 -7.21
N ASP A 86 -5.24 11.61 -7.02
CA ASP A 86 -5.77 12.02 -5.72
C ASP A 86 -5.66 10.89 -4.69
N LEU A 87 -5.81 9.63 -5.11
CA LEU A 87 -5.62 8.47 -4.22
C LEU A 87 -4.14 8.29 -3.80
N ILE A 88 -3.21 8.66 -4.66
CA ILE A 88 -1.78 8.57 -4.36
C ILE A 88 -1.35 9.70 -3.42
N GLU A 89 -1.90 10.90 -3.61
CA GLU A 89 -1.66 12.05 -2.72
C GLU A 89 -2.33 11.88 -1.35
N PHE A 90 -3.45 11.13 -1.29
CA PHE A 90 -4.20 10.86 -0.06
C PHE A 90 -4.50 9.35 0.11
N PRO A 91 -3.47 8.54 0.47
CA PRO A 91 -3.55 7.09 0.61
C PRO A 91 -4.51 6.57 1.69
#